data_AF-A0A1I5DHF1-F1
#
_entry.id   AF-A0A1I5DHF1-F1
#
_cell.length_a   1.000
_cell.length_b   1.000
_cell.length_c   1.000
_cell.angle_alpha   90.00
_cell.angle_beta   90.00
_cell.angle_gamma   90.00
#
_symmetry.space_group_name_H-M   'P 1'
#
loop_
_entity.id
_entity.type
_entity.pdbx_description
1 polymer ?
#
loop_
_entity_poly.entity_id
_entity_poly.type
_entity_poly.pdbx_seq_one_letter_code
_entity_poly.pdbx_strand_id
1 'polypeptide(L)'
;MSKLLDRFETIFEVRRKKQSSLSILFTFLLLLLVGNSLFFVMTYQKKAYDRYELEYQMVHSAFLEYHEKQGVYPVREPIVWKDEKNLQMFFEENQFPLTGSISYVDLEALKLPSEVKKTYLWDKDRSMLYTSEFVSFGLRRWHLPGAR
;
A
#
# COMPACT_ATOMS: atom_id res chain seq x y z
N MET A 1 51.91 27.16 -19.63
CA MET A 1 50.72 26.72 -20.41
C MET A 1 50.59 25.20 -20.54
N SER A 2 51.51 24.38 -19.98
CA SER A 2 51.51 22.91 -20.10
C SER A 2 50.74 22.16 -19.01
N LYS A 3 50.64 22.68 -17.78
CA LYS A 3 50.01 21.96 -16.64
C LYS A 3 48.50 21.71 -16.78
N LEU A 4 47.81 22.47 -17.63
CA LEU A 4 46.38 22.28 -17.88
C LEU A 4 46.12 21.18 -18.92
N LEU A 5 46.99 21.06 -19.94
CA LEU A 5 46.93 20.00 -20.94
C LEU A 5 47.23 18.62 -20.33
N ASP A 6 48.22 18.52 -19.43
CA ASP A 6 48.54 17.27 -18.72
C ASP A 6 47.34 16.75 -17.88
N ARG A 7 46.53 17.66 -17.32
CA ARG A 7 45.33 17.27 -16.56
C ARG A 7 44.20 16.78 -17.46
N PHE A 8 44.09 17.29 -18.69
CA PHE A 8 43.12 16.78 -19.67
C PHE A 8 43.50 15.38 -20.18
N GLU A 9 44.79 15.10 -20.37
CA GLU A 9 45.25 13.74 -20.70
C GLU A 9 44.95 12.74 -19.58
N THR A 10 44.98 13.17 -18.30
CA THR A 10 44.64 12.27 -17.18
C THR A 10 43.15 11.93 -17.10
N ILE A 11 42.27 12.76 -17.68
CA ILE A 11 40.81 12.51 -17.70
C ILE A 11 40.47 11.40 -18.71
N PHE A 12 41.29 11.24 -19.76
CA PHE A 12 41.14 10.19 -20.78
C PHE A 12 42.03 8.96 -20.55
N GLU A 13 42.93 8.99 -19.55
CA GLU A 13 43.58 7.78 -19.08
C GLU A 13 42.54 6.86 -18.43
N VAL A 14 42.08 5.86 -19.17
CA VAL A 14 41.38 4.70 -18.62
C VAL A 14 42.39 3.88 -17.81
N ARG A 15 42.76 4.36 -16.62
CA ARG A 15 43.54 3.59 -15.67
C ARG A 15 42.68 2.41 -15.23
N ARG A 16 43.03 1.21 -15.67
CA ARG A 16 42.52 -0.03 -15.07
C ARG A 16 42.91 -0.02 -13.59
N LYS A 17 42.03 0.47 -12.71
CA LYS A 17 42.15 0.21 -11.28
C LYS A 17 42.09 -1.31 -11.12
N LYS A 18 43.19 -1.92 -10.65
CA LYS A 18 43.18 -3.33 -10.27
C LYS A 18 42.03 -3.54 -9.29
N GLN A 19 41.15 -4.48 -9.63
CA GLN A 19 40.06 -4.88 -8.77
C GLN A 19 40.68 -5.40 -7.46
N SER A 20 40.45 -4.70 -6.35
CA SER A 20 40.97 -5.12 -5.05
C SER A 20 40.09 -6.24 -4.50
N SER A 21 40.66 -7.14 -3.70
CA SER A 21 39.87 -8.20 -3.02
C SER A 21 38.72 -7.61 -2.20
N LEU A 22 38.91 -6.40 -1.66
CA LEU A 22 37.87 -5.63 -0.97
C LEU A 22 36.73 -5.24 -1.92
N SER A 23 37.03 -4.77 -3.13
CA SER A 23 36.03 -4.47 -4.16
C SER A 23 35.23 -5.71 -4.55
N ILE A 24 35.87 -6.89 -4.64
CA ILE A 24 35.19 -8.16 -4.94
C ILE A 24 34.23 -8.54 -3.80
N LEU A 25 34.68 -8.42 -2.55
CA LEU A 25 33.86 -8.69 -1.37
C LEU A 25 32.63 -7.77 -1.30
N PHE A 26 32.81 -6.46 -1.52
CA PHE A 26 31.68 -5.52 -1.54
C PHE A 26 30.69 -5.82 -2.66
N THR A 27 31.17 -6.14 -3.86
CA THR A 27 30.29 -6.56 -4.96
C THR A 27 29.53 -7.84 -4.62
N PHE A 28 30.18 -8.81 -3.99
CA PHE A 28 29.53 -10.06 -3.56
C PHE A 28 28.44 -9.80 -2.50
N LEU A 29 28.73 -8.99 -1.48
CA LEU A 29 27.73 -8.60 -0.48
C LEU A 29 26.56 -7.83 -1.09
N LEU A 30 26.83 -6.94 -2.06
CA LEU A 30 25.79 -6.20 -2.75
C LEU A 30 24.92 -7.12 -3.61
N LEU A 31 25.50 -8.11 -4.28
CA LEU A 31 24.76 -9.14 -5.02
C LEU A 31 23.88 -9.98 -4.09
N LEU A 32 24.37 -10.35 -2.90
CA LEU A 32 23.55 -11.04 -1.90
C LEU A 32 22.41 -10.14 -1.40
N LEU A 33 22.67 -8.86 -1.12
CA LEU A 33 21.65 -7.93 -0.68
C LEU A 33 20.56 -7.73 -1.74
N VAL A 34 20.94 -7.50 -3.00
CA VAL A 34 19.99 -7.35 -4.12
C VAL A 34 19.25 -8.66 -4.40
N GLY A 35 19.94 -9.80 -4.33
CA GLY A 35 19.31 -11.12 -4.49
C GLY A 35 18.25 -11.40 -3.43
N ASN A 36 18.49 -11.00 -2.18
CA ASN A 36 17.56 -11.22 -1.07
C ASN A 36 16.56 -10.08 -0.86
N SER A 37 16.77 -8.89 -1.42
CA SER A 37 15.90 -7.73 -1.17
C SER A 37 14.47 -7.99 -1.60
N LEU A 38 14.26 -8.71 -2.71
CA LEU A 38 12.92 -9.07 -3.18
C LEU A 38 12.22 -9.99 -2.16
N PHE A 39 12.92 -10.98 -1.61
CA PHE A 39 12.37 -11.87 -0.60
C PHE A 39 11.96 -11.11 0.66
N PHE A 40 12.80 -10.20 1.15
CA PHE A 40 12.48 -9.36 2.32
C PHE A 40 11.27 -8.47 2.06
N VAL A 41 11.21 -7.82 0.89
CA VAL A 41 10.09 -6.96 0.51
C VAL A 41 8.79 -7.75 0.43
N MET A 42 8.78 -8.91 -0.24
CA MET A 42 7.59 -9.76 -0.36
C MET A 42 7.13 -10.29 0.99
N THR A 43 8.06 -10.70 1.86
CA THR A 43 7.73 -11.16 3.23
C THR A 43 7.13 -10.04 4.07
N TYR A 44 7.68 -8.84 3.99
CA TYR A 44 7.14 -7.67 4.69
C TYR A 44 5.74 -7.31 4.18
N GLN A 45 5.57 -7.25 2.86
CA GLN A 45 4.27 -6.98 2.23
C GLN A 45 3.22 -8.01 2.64
N LYS A 46 3.59 -9.30 2.65
CA LYS A 46 2.69 -10.38 3.10
C LYS A 46 2.22 -10.16 4.53
N LYS A 47 3.15 -9.91 5.46
CA LYS A 47 2.81 -9.69 6.87
C LYS A 47 1.93 -8.45 7.07
N ALA A 48 2.14 -7.40 6.29
CA ALA A 48 1.30 -6.21 6.32
C ALA A 48 -0.11 -6.50 5.78
N TYR A 49 -0.21 -7.26 4.69
CA TYR A 49 -1.48 -7.70 4.10
C TYR A 49 -2.26 -8.60 5.05
N ASP A 50 -1.64 -9.65 5.62
CA ASP A 50 -2.31 -10.59 6.53
C ASP A 50 -2.91 -9.86 7.75
N ARG A 51 -2.19 -8.88 8.31
CA ARG A 51 -2.71 -8.05 9.42
C ARG A 51 -3.91 -7.21 8.97
N TYR A 52 -3.81 -6.64 7.79
CA TYR A 52 -4.85 -5.79 7.22
C TYR A 52 -6.11 -6.58 6.87
N GLU A 53 -5.96 -7.80 6.36
CA GLU A 53 -7.06 -8.73 6.11
C GLU A 53 -7.79 -9.12 7.40
N LEU A 54 -7.04 -9.44 8.47
CA LEU A 54 -7.63 -9.74 9.77
C LEU A 54 -8.42 -8.55 10.35
N GLU A 55 -7.87 -7.34 10.25
CA GLU A 55 -8.55 -6.11 10.69
C GLU A 55 -9.83 -5.89 9.87
N TYR A 56 -9.76 -6.04 8.55
CA TYR A 56 -10.92 -5.93 7.66
C TYR A 56 -12.01 -6.95 8.00
N GLN A 57 -11.66 -8.22 8.21
CA GLN A 57 -12.62 -9.27 8.57
C GLN A 57 -13.33 -8.96 9.89
N MET A 58 -12.59 -8.46 10.88
CA MET A 58 -13.16 -8.05 12.16
C MET A 58 -14.19 -6.92 11.99
N VAL A 59 -13.84 -5.87 11.24
CA VAL A 59 -14.76 -4.75 10.98
C VAL A 59 -15.96 -5.21 10.18
N HIS A 60 -15.76 -6.04 9.16
CA HIS A 60 -16.83 -6.56 8.32
C HIS A 60 -17.83 -7.39 9.14
N SER A 61 -17.34 -8.28 10.01
CA SER A 61 -18.21 -9.05 10.90
C SER A 61 -19.00 -8.16 11.86
N ALA A 62 -18.35 -7.17 12.50
CA ALA A 62 -19.02 -6.24 13.39
C ALA A 62 -20.06 -5.36 12.64
N PHE A 63 -19.74 -4.96 11.41
CA PHE A 63 -20.62 -4.18 10.54
C PHE A 63 -21.91 -4.91 10.21
N LEU A 64 -21.80 -6.19 9.83
CA LEU A 64 -22.96 -7.04 9.57
C LEU A 64 -23.76 -7.32 10.84
N GLU A 65 -23.09 -7.64 11.95
CA GLU A 65 -23.75 -7.89 13.24
C GLU A 65 -24.52 -6.65 13.73
N TYR A 66 -23.97 -5.45 13.53
CA TYR A 66 -24.66 -4.20 13.85
C TYR A 66 -25.94 -4.05 13.04
N HIS A 67 -25.87 -4.28 11.72
CA HIS A 67 -27.03 -4.22 10.84
C HIS A 67 -28.09 -5.26 11.23
N GLU A 68 -27.70 -6.49 11.55
CA GLU A 68 -28.63 -7.52 12.02
C GLU A 68 -29.36 -7.14 13.31
N LYS A 69 -28.68 -6.43 14.22
CA LYS A 69 -29.27 -6.01 15.51
C LYS A 69 -30.13 -4.75 15.41
N GLN A 70 -29.72 -3.78 14.60
CA GLN A 70 -30.34 -2.45 14.55
C GLN A 70 -31.24 -2.24 13.32
N GLY A 71 -31.14 -3.11 12.30
CA GLY A 71 -31.86 -2.98 11.04
C GLY A 71 -31.35 -1.85 10.13
N VAL A 72 -30.24 -1.20 10.49
CA VAL A 72 -29.63 -0.10 9.74
C VAL A 72 -28.12 -0.26 9.70
N TYR A 73 -27.50 0.17 8.60
CA TYR A 73 -26.03 0.15 8.48
C TYR A 73 -25.41 1.28 9.31
N PRO A 74 -24.28 1.04 10.00
CA PRO A 74 -23.58 2.05 10.79
C PRO A 74 -22.73 2.93 9.85
N VAL A 75 -23.39 3.85 9.16
CA VAL A 75 -22.75 4.77 8.20
C VAL A 75 -22.96 6.23 8.62
N ARG A 76 -21.97 7.07 8.29
CA ARG A 76 -21.96 8.52 8.53
C ARG A 76 -22.36 9.25 7.24
N GLU A 77 -21.59 10.26 6.87
CA GLU A 77 -21.81 11.09 5.69
C GLU A 77 -21.36 10.40 4.39
N PRO A 78 -22.00 10.72 3.26
CA PRO A 78 -21.55 10.27 1.95
C PRO A 78 -20.18 10.87 1.62
N ILE A 79 -19.40 10.15 0.83
CA ILE A 79 -18.08 10.60 0.40
C ILE A 79 -18.19 11.79 -0.54
N VAL A 80 -17.37 12.81 -0.30
CA VAL A 80 -17.18 13.93 -1.21
C VAL A 80 -15.95 13.66 -2.08
N TRP A 81 -16.15 13.13 -3.28
CA TRP A 81 -15.07 12.72 -4.18
C TRP A 81 -14.03 13.80 -4.49
N LYS A 82 -14.43 15.07 -4.47
CA LYS A 82 -13.53 16.22 -4.72
C LYS A 82 -12.38 16.30 -3.70
N ASP A 83 -12.62 15.84 -2.48
CA ASP A 83 -11.66 15.93 -1.38
C ASP A 83 -10.80 14.66 -1.28
N GLU A 84 -11.21 13.57 -1.93
CA GLU A 84 -10.65 12.23 -1.81
C GLU A 84 -9.95 11.75 -3.09
N LYS A 85 -8.93 12.50 -3.56
CA LYS A 85 -8.25 12.24 -4.84
C LYS A 85 -7.69 10.83 -5.00
N ASN A 86 -7.06 10.28 -3.96
CA ASN A 86 -6.44 8.96 -4.03
C ASN A 86 -7.48 7.84 -4.13
N LEU A 87 -8.58 8.00 -3.40
CA LEU A 87 -9.70 7.06 -3.42
C LEU A 87 -10.43 7.14 -4.77
N GLN A 88 -10.66 8.35 -5.28
CA GLN A 88 -11.23 8.55 -6.61
C GLN A 88 -10.39 7.83 -7.67
N MET A 89 -9.06 8.02 -7.67
CA MET A 89 -8.16 7.34 -8.60
C MET A 89 -8.24 5.82 -8.48
N PHE A 90 -8.32 5.27 -7.26
CA PHE A 90 -8.52 3.82 -7.06
C PHE A 90 -9.82 3.33 -7.69
N PHE A 91 -10.94 4.03 -7.46
CA PHE A 91 -12.23 3.65 -8.04
C PHE A 91 -12.20 3.74 -9.57
N GLU A 92 -11.59 4.78 -10.14
CA GLU A 92 -11.43 4.94 -11.59
C GLU A 92 -10.56 3.83 -12.20
N GLU A 93 -9.39 3.54 -11.62
CA GLU A 93 -8.47 2.49 -12.07
C GLU A 93 -9.12 1.10 -12.06
N ASN A 94 -10.02 0.86 -11.09
CA ASN A 94 -10.73 -0.41 -10.94
C ASN A 94 -12.12 -0.42 -11.61
N GLN A 95 -12.47 0.63 -12.36
CA GLN A 95 -13.75 0.77 -13.05
C GLN A 95 -14.96 0.64 -12.10
N PHE A 96 -14.81 1.12 -10.87
CA PHE A 96 -15.86 1.23 -9.88
C PHE A 96 -16.63 2.55 -10.04
N PRO A 97 -17.94 2.56 -9.74
CA PRO A 97 -18.77 3.74 -9.91
C PRO A 97 -18.46 4.76 -8.80
N LEU A 98 -18.28 6.01 -9.21
CA LEU A 98 -18.13 7.16 -8.30
C LEU A 98 -19.49 7.73 -7.91
N THR A 99 -20.39 6.87 -7.44
CA THR A 99 -21.77 7.25 -7.10
C THR A 99 -21.84 7.88 -5.71
N GLY A 100 -22.92 8.64 -5.44
CA GLY A 100 -23.20 9.21 -4.11
C GLY A 100 -23.69 8.18 -3.08
N SER A 101 -23.72 6.90 -3.44
CA SER A 101 -24.13 5.78 -2.59
C SER A 101 -23.02 5.23 -1.70
N ILE A 102 -21.81 5.80 -1.79
CA ILE A 102 -20.68 5.43 -0.95
C ILE A 102 -20.58 6.36 0.26
N SER A 103 -20.54 5.80 1.46
CA SER A 103 -20.53 6.55 2.73
C SER A 103 -19.45 6.04 3.68
N TYR A 104 -18.95 6.91 4.55
CA TYR A 104 -18.01 6.48 5.61
C TYR A 104 -18.73 5.60 6.64
N VAL A 105 -18.03 4.61 7.18
CA VAL A 105 -18.52 3.75 8.25
C VAL A 105 -18.29 4.39 9.61
N ASP A 106 -19.29 4.31 10.49
CA ASP A 106 -19.18 4.78 11.87
C ASP A 106 -18.52 3.72 12.76
N LEU A 107 -17.20 3.79 12.88
CA LEU A 107 -16.42 2.83 13.68
C LEU A 107 -16.71 2.93 15.18
N GLU A 108 -17.16 4.09 15.67
CA GLU A 108 -17.52 4.28 17.07
C GLU A 108 -18.76 3.47 17.45
N ALA A 109 -19.70 3.32 16.51
CA ALA A 109 -20.89 2.50 16.70
C ALA A 109 -20.58 0.99 16.77
N LEU A 110 -19.48 0.54 16.15
CA LEU A 110 -19.09 -0.87 16.04
C LEU A 110 -18.40 -1.45 17.29
N LYS A 111 -18.06 -0.61 18.28
CA LYS A 111 -17.36 -1.01 19.53
C LYS A 111 -16.11 -1.89 19.27
N LEU A 112 -15.34 -1.53 18.26
CA LEU A 112 -14.15 -2.26 17.84
C LEU A 112 -12.97 -2.06 18.80
N PRO A 113 -11.99 -2.99 18.83
CA PRO A 113 -10.75 -2.79 19.56
C PRO A 113 -9.99 -1.55 19.09
N SER A 114 -9.21 -0.94 20.00
CA SER A 114 -8.46 0.30 19.72
C SER A 114 -7.36 0.15 18.66
N GLU A 115 -7.01 -1.09 18.27
CA GLU A 115 -6.07 -1.33 17.18
C GLU A 115 -6.65 -1.06 15.79
N VAL A 116 -7.98 -0.99 15.64
CA VAL A 116 -8.63 -0.63 14.38
C VAL A 116 -8.50 0.88 14.17
N LYS A 117 -7.72 1.28 13.16
CA LYS A 117 -7.40 2.69 12.90
C LYS A 117 -7.75 3.13 11.48
N LYS A 118 -8.03 2.18 10.59
CA LYS A 118 -8.33 2.49 9.19
C LYS A 118 -9.72 3.05 9.03
N THR A 119 -9.90 3.81 7.96
CA THR A 119 -11.18 4.38 7.58
C THR A 119 -11.89 3.43 6.62
N TYR A 120 -13.13 3.09 6.93
CA TYR A 120 -13.93 2.16 6.15
C TYR A 120 -15.06 2.87 5.41
N LEU A 121 -15.41 2.34 4.25
CA LEU A 121 -16.38 2.93 3.34
C LEU A 121 -17.40 1.86 2.94
N TRP A 122 -18.67 2.20 2.94
CA TRP A 122 -19.75 1.31 2.54
C TRP A 122 -20.35 1.76 1.22
N ASP A 123 -20.33 0.88 0.22
CA ASP A 123 -21.09 1.04 -1.02
C ASP A 123 -22.42 0.30 -0.87
N LYS A 124 -23.49 1.10 -0.78
CA LYS A 124 -24.85 0.59 -0.63
C LYS A 124 -25.34 -0.19 -1.85
N ASP A 125 -24.95 0.22 -3.05
CA ASP A 125 -25.48 -0.36 -4.30
C ASP A 125 -24.87 -1.74 -4.55
N ARG A 126 -23.60 -1.91 -4.19
CA ARG A 126 -22.87 -3.18 -4.34
C ARG A 126 -22.90 -4.06 -3.11
N SER A 127 -23.40 -3.52 -1.98
CA SER A 127 -23.29 -4.16 -0.67
C SER A 127 -21.85 -4.56 -0.35
N MET A 128 -20.91 -3.65 -0.60
CA MET A 128 -19.47 -3.88 -0.43
C MET A 128 -18.85 -2.91 0.57
N LEU A 129 -18.00 -3.45 1.43
CA LEU A 129 -17.18 -2.68 2.36
C LEU A 129 -15.79 -2.49 1.73
N TYR A 130 -15.30 -1.26 1.75
CA TYR A 130 -13.97 -0.86 1.28
C TYR A 130 -13.20 -0.21 2.42
N THR A 131 -11.91 0.02 2.19
CA THR A 131 -11.07 0.88 3.05
C THR A 131 -10.56 2.07 2.25
N SER A 132 -10.48 3.23 2.90
CA SER A 132 -9.88 4.42 2.30
C SER A 132 -8.37 4.24 2.09
N GLU A 133 -7.68 3.62 3.05
CA GLU A 133 -6.26 3.34 2.96
C GLU A 133 -5.95 2.04 2.19
N PHE A 134 -4.73 1.95 1.65
CA PHE A 134 -4.25 0.75 0.94
C PHE A 134 -3.04 0.10 1.60
N VAL A 135 -2.86 -1.19 1.32
CA VAL A 135 -1.64 -1.94 1.60
C VAL A 135 -1.04 -2.46 0.30
N SER A 136 0.30 -2.40 0.18
CA SER A 136 0.99 -2.94 -0.99
C SER A 136 1.28 -4.43 -0.80
N PHE A 137 0.82 -5.25 -1.75
CA PHE A 137 1.09 -6.69 -1.77
C PHE A 137 1.15 -7.20 -3.21
N GLY A 138 2.17 -8.00 -3.53
CA GLY A 138 2.33 -8.56 -4.88
C GLY A 138 2.46 -7.48 -5.96
N LEU A 139 3.16 -6.37 -5.65
CA LEU A 139 3.33 -5.19 -6.52
C LEU A 139 2.03 -4.44 -6.85
N ARG A 140 0.92 -4.72 -6.17
CA ARG A 140 -0.36 -4.02 -6.31
C ARG A 140 -0.77 -3.35 -5.01
N ARG A 141 -1.57 -2.29 -5.11
CA ARG A 141 -2.23 -1.64 -3.97
C ARG A 141 -3.57 -2.32 -3.74
N TRP A 142 -3.82 -2.71 -2.49
CA TRP A 142 -5.04 -3.39 -2.08
C TRP A 142 -5.83 -2.47 -1.16
N HIS A 143 -7.06 -2.17 -1.58
CA HIS A 143 -8.10 -1.53 -0.75
C HIS A 143 -9.20 -2.58 -0.60
N LEU A 144 -9.02 -3.59 0.27
CA LEU A 144 -9.86 -4.80 0.37
C LEU A 144 -11.34 -4.56 0.10
N PRO A 145 -11.87 -5.15 -0.98
CA PRO A 145 -13.30 -5.36 -1.17
C PRO A 145 -13.50 -6.77 -1.74
N GLY A 146 -13.38 -7.78 -0.89
CA GLY A 146 -13.38 -9.18 -1.31
C GLY A 146 -12.23 -9.51 -2.27
N ALA A 147 -11.09 -9.94 -1.72
CA ALA A 147 -10.10 -10.67 -2.51
C ALA A 147 -10.81 -11.88 -3.15
N ARG A 148 -10.90 -11.91 -4.48
CA ARG A 148 -11.10 -13.14 -5.24
C ARG A 148 -9.75 -13.63 -5.72
#